data_AF-A0A7C1DKN6-F1
#
_entry.id   AF-A0A7C1DKN6-F1
#
_cell.length_a   1.000
_cell.length_b   1.000
_cell.length_c   1.000
_cell.angle_alpha   90.00
_cell.angle_beta   90.00
_cell.angle_gamma   90.00
#
_symmetry.space_group_name_H-M   'P 1'
#
loop_
_entity.id
_entity.type
_entity.pdbx_description
1 polymer ?
#
loop_
_entity_poly.entity_id
_entity_poly.type
_entity_poly.pdbx_seq_one_letter_code
_entity_poly.pdbx_strand_id
1 'polypeptide(L)'
;MARTLMMYLFVFVSALAALTVKDFAAIQEGVELIEVEGPAAGSSQRHPEVVSEELYKRQNAVVDIYNRYYFDNPEITGDMRLMLTIEADGKVSGCVPIENTTGSLELAREVAELILTWTLPSVPEAEYQSWVTVTVPYRFMPPRQPTVIELSPTTPGTGLSGAGDGD
;
A
#
# COMPACT_ATOMS: atom_id res chain seq x y z
N MET A 1 -0.85 10.54 -63.12
CA MET A 1 -0.06 10.92 -61.94
C MET A 1 -0.89 10.58 -60.71
N ALA A 2 -0.56 9.48 -60.04
CA ALA A 2 0.02 9.46 -58.69
C ALA A 2 -1.03 9.71 -57.57
N ARG A 3 -1.52 8.62 -56.96
CA ARG A 3 -1.30 8.18 -55.55
C ARG A 3 -2.51 8.55 -54.66
N THR A 4 -3.33 7.60 -54.21
CA THR A 4 -3.11 6.70 -53.06
C THR A 4 -2.97 7.51 -51.74
N LEU A 5 -3.98 7.50 -50.87
CA LEU A 5 -4.03 6.67 -49.66
C LEU A 5 -5.18 7.09 -48.73
N MET A 6 -6.02 6.12 -48.43
CA MET A 6 -6.99 6.04 -47.35
C MET A 6 -6.26 6.00 -46.01
N MET A 7 -6.64 6.83 -45.03
CA MET A 7 -6.10 6.74 -43.66
C MET A 7 -7.21 7.15 -42.67
N TYR A 8 -8.09 6.20 -42.35
CA TYR A 8 -8.13 5.50 -41.06
C TYR A 8 -8.12 6.43 -39.84
N LEU A 9 -9.28 6.98 -39.50
CA LEU A 9 -9.55 7.50 -38.16
C LEU A 9 -10.22 6.39 -37.35
N PHE A 10 -9.41 5.46 -36.82
CA PHE A 10 -9.82 4.53 -35.78
C PHE A 10 -10.02 5.34 -34.50
N VAL A 11 -11.25 5.71 -34.18
CA VAL A 11 -11.60 6.26 -32.87
C VAL A 11 -11.68 5.07 -31.91
N PHE A 12 -10.54 4.69 -31.34
CA PHE A 12 -10.49 3.80 -30.19
C PHE A 12 -10.98 4.59 -28.97
N VAL A 13 -12.28 4.56 -28.70
CA VAL A 13 -12.83 4.98 -27.41
C VAL A 13 -12.50 3.87 -26.42
N SER A 14 -11.30 3.93 -25.86
CA SER A 14 -10.93 3.12 -24.70
C SER A 14 -11.65 3.69 -23.48
N ALA A 15 -12.88 3.23 -23.26
CA ALA A 15 -13.53 3.34 -21.97
C ALA A 15 -12.81 2.38 -21.00
N LEU A 16 -11.73 2.87 -20.37
CA LEU A 16 -11.18 2.20 -19.19
C LEU A 16 -12.24 2.31 -18.08
N ALA A 17 -13.00 1.23 -17.89
CA ALA A 17 -13.75 1.03 -16.68
C ALA A 17 -12.76 1.06 -15.52
N ALA A 18 -12.93 2.04 -14.63
CA ALA A 18 -12.23 2.12 -13.36
C ALA A 18 -12.61 0.90 -12.51
N LEU A 19 -11.88 -0.21 -12.67
CA LEU A 19 -11.83 -1.22 -11.64
C LEU A 19 -11.09 -0.60 -10.46
N THR A 20 -11.86 -0.17 -9.47
CA THR A 20 -11.37 0.15 -8.13
C THR A 20 -10.90 -1.15 -7.48
N VAL A 21 -9.71 -1.59 -7.86
CA VAL A 21 -8.98 -2.66 -7.22
C VAL A 21 -8.37 -2.09 -5.94
N LYS A 22 -9.07 -2.22 -4.81
CA LYS A 22 -8.48 -1.97 -3.48
C LYS A 22 -7.69 -3.21 -3.06
N ASP A 23 -6.63 -3.55 -3.79
CA ASP A 23 -5.68 -4.58 -3.38
C ASP A 23 -4.49 -3.89 -2.69
N PHE A 24 -4.40 -4.09 -1.37
CA PHE A 24 -3.38 -3.47 -0.52
C PHE A 24 -1.98 -3.97 -0.91
N ALA A 25 -1.12 -3.05 -1.33
CA ALA A 25 0.22 -3.33 -1.86
C ALA A 25 1.36 -2.75 -1.00
N ALA A 26 1.03 -1.92 0.01
CA ALA A 26 1.95 -1.53 1.08
C ALA A 26 1.36 -1.96 2.43
N ILE A 27 2.14 -2.68 3.22
CA ILE A 27 1.76 -3.17 4.55
C ILE A 27 2.73 -2.53 5.54
N GLN A 28 2.21 -1.81 6.53
CA GLN A 28 3.01 -1.50 7.71
C GLN A 28 3.34 -2.83 8.38
N GLU A 29 4.62 -3.18 8.47
CA GLU A 29 4.98 -4.40 9.18
C GLU A 29 4.60 -4.22 10.65
N GLY A 30 4.04 -5.29 11.24
CA GLY A 30 3.23 -5.23 12.45
C GLY A 30 3.80 -4.39 13.62
N VAL A 31 2.88 -3.99 14.50
CA VAL A 31 3.04 -3.17 15.70
C VAL A 31 4.31 -3.49 16.54
N GLU A 32 4.77 -4.73 16.52
CA GLU A 32 5.90 -5.24 17.30
C GLU A 32 7.27 -4.67 16.90
N LEU A 33 7.40 -4.03 15.74
CA LEU A 33 8.67 -3.47 15.24
C LEU A 33 8.80 -1.96 15.45
N ILE A 34 7.82 -1.33 16.10
CA ILE A 34 7.85 0.11 16.36
C ILE A 34 8.72 0.37 17.60
N GLU A 35 9.91 0.90 17.35
CA GLU A 35 10.80 1.39 18.40
C GLU A 35 10.39 2.81 18.76
N VAL A 36 10.09 3.05 20.04
CA VAL A 36 9.71 4.35 20.58
C VAL A 36 10.82 4.82 21.51
N GLU A 37 11.50 5.90 21.13
CA GLU A 37 12.57 6.50 21.93
C GLU A 37 12.24 7.95 22.26
N GLY A 38 12.46 8.36 23.51
CA GLY A 38 12.38 9.77 23.90
C GLY A 38 11.75 10.02 25.27
N PRO A 39 11.75 11.28 25.72
CA PRO A 39 11.30 11.62 27.07
C PRO A 39 9.80 11.38 27.30
N ALA A 40 9.01 11.32 26.22
CA ALA A 40 7.58 11.01 26.26
C ALA A 40 7.27 9.52 25.96
N ALA A 41 8.28 8.65 25.79
CA ALA A 41 8.08 7.23 25.47
C ALA A 41 7.29 6.46 26.54
N GLY A 42 7.29 6.94 27.79
CA GLY A 42 6.51 6.37 28.88
C GLY A 42 5.03 6.79 28.93
N SER A 43 4.56 7.62 27.99
CA SER A 43 3.16 8.06 27.96
C SER A 43 2.23 6.98 27.36
N SER A 44 1.06 6.80 27.97
CA SER A 44 0.01 5.89 27.47
C SER A 44 -0.41 6.17 26.02
N GLN A 45 -0.35 7.44 25.58
CA GLN A 45 -0.72 7.88 24.23
C GLN A 45 0.45 7.82 23.23
N ARG A 46 1.66 7.53 23.71
CA ARG A 46 2.86 7.32 22.89
C ARG A 46 3.35 5.88 22.94
N HIS A 47 2.54 4.97 23.48
CA HIS A 47 2.80 3.54 23.41
C HIS A 47 2.87 3.10 21.94
N PRO A 48 3.75 2.15 21.60
CA PRO A 48 3.90 1.62 20.24
C PRO A 48 2.56 1.20 19.63
N GLU A 49 1.67 0.59 20.42
CA GLU A 49 0.34 0.15 20.01
C GLU A 49 -0.55 1.30 19.53
N VAL A 50 -0.65 2.39 20.31
CA VAL A 50 -1.48 3.55 19.97
C VAL A 50 -0.94 4.26 18.73
N VAL A 51 0.38 4.45 18.66
CA VAL A 51 1.03 5.05 17.50
C VAL A 51 0.81 4.18 16.26
N SER A 52 0.98 2.86 16.39
CA SER A 52 0.75 1.92 15.29
C SER A 52 -0.68 1.97 14.76
N GLU A 53 -1.68 2.06 15.64
CA GLU A 53 -3.09 2.07 15.27
C GLU A 53 -3.41 3.33 14.47
N GLU A 54 -2.88 4.47 14.91
CA GLU A 54 -3.06 5.74 14.23
C GLU A 54 -2.37 5.78 12.85
N LEU A 55 -1.17 5.22 12.74
CA LEU A 55 -0.48 5.10 11.45
C LEU A 55 -1.23 4.12 10.52
N TYR A 56 -1.71 3.00 11.07
CA TYR A 56 -2.46 1.99 10.33
C TYR A 56 -3.76 2.56 9.74
N LYS A 57 -4.50 3.40 10.48
CA LYS A 57 -5.70 4.10 9.97
C LYS A 57 -5.40 4.94 8.72
N ARG A 58 -4.15 5.41 8.57
CA ARG A 58 -3.69 6.29 7.49
C ARG A 58 -2.92 5.54 6.40
N GLN A 59 -2.71 4.22 6.54
CA GLN A 59 -1.89 3.42 5.62
C GLN A 59 -2.36 3.49 4.17
N ASN A 60 -3.66 3.68 3.93
CA ASN A 60 -4.24 3.80 2.58
C ASN A 60 -3.58 4.94 1.78
N ALA A 61 -3.26 6.05 2.43
CA ALA A 61 -2.62 7.17 1.74
C ALA A 61 -1.19 6.84 1.29
N VAL A 62 -0.47 6.01 2.06
CA VAL A 62 0.86 5.49 1.68
C VAL A 62 0.73 4.49 0.54
N VAL A 63 -0.28 3.60 0.59
CA VAL A 63 -0.61 2.67 -0.51
C VAL A 63 -0.91 3.44 -1.80
N ASP A 64 -1.64 4.54 -1.73
CA ASP A 64 -1.97 5.36 -2.90
C ASP A 64 -0.73 6.00 -3.54
N ILE A 65 0.26 6.42 -2.74
CA ILE A 65 1.56 6.87 -3.27
C ILE A 65 2.26 5.70 -3.94
N TYR A 66 2.43 4.59 -3.23
CA TYR A 66 3.15 3.42 -3.74
C TYR A 66 2.56 2.91 -5.06
N ASN A 67 1.23 2.81 -5.16
CA ASN A 67 0.56 2.37 -6.38
C ASN A 67 0.94 3.21 -7.59
N ARG A 68 1.08 4.54 -7.45
CA ARG A 68 1.53 5.40 -8.56
C ARG A 68 2.92 4.99 -9.04
N TYR A 69 3.87 4.83 -8.13
CA TYR A 69 5.23 4.41 -8.48
C TYR A 69 5.28 2.98 -9.02
N TYR A 70 4.43 2.08 -8.50
CA TYR A 70 4.37 0.69 -8.94
C TYR A 70 3.84 0.56 -10.37
N PHE A 71 2.85 1.37 -10.77
CA PHE A 71 2.35 1.38 -12.15
C PHE A 71 3.41 1.83 -13.16
N ASP A 72 4.30 2.75 -12.76
CA ASP A 72 5.41 3.21 -13.60
C ASP A 72 6.58 2.21 -13.60
N ASN A 73 6.86 1.57 -12.47
CA ASN A 73 7.92 0.57 -12.32
C ASN A 73 7.46 -0.62 -11.45
N PRO A 74 6.99 -1.73 -12.05
CA PRO A 74 6.50 -2.89 -11.31
C PRO A 74 7.55 -3.65 -10.49
N GLU A 75 8.84 -3.33 -10.65
CA GLU A 75 9.93 -3.93 -9.88
C GLU A 75 10.19 -3.22 -8.54
N ILE A 76 9.52 -2.09 -8.29
CA ILE A 76 9.67 -1.32 -7.04
C ILE A 76 9.05 -2.07 -5.86
N THR A 77 9.83 -2.95 -5.25
CA THR A 77 9.41 -3.76 -4.08
C THR A 77 10.52 -3.74 -3.05
N GLY A 78 10.17 -3.97 -1.78
CA GLY A 78 11.15 -3.98 -0.69
C GLY A 78 10.60 -3.41 0.59
N ASP A 79 11.50 -2.96 1.44
CA ASP A 79 11.23 -2.49 2.79
C ASP A 79 11.76 -1.05 2.94
N MET A 80 11.12 -0.27 3.79
CA MET A 80 11.51 1.09 4.13
C MET A 80 11.30 1.30 5.61
N ARG A 81 12.29 1.86 6.29
CA ARG A 81 12.16 2.27 7.69
C ARG A 81 12.18 3.77 7.77
N LEU A 82 11.14 4.34 8.36
CA LEU A 82 10.98 5.77 8.55
C LEU A 82 11.13 6.09 10.03
N MET A 83 11.95 7.08 10.35
CA MET A 83 12.08 7.63 11.68
C MET A 83 11.27 8.93 11.75
N LEU A 84 10.23 8.93 12.57
CA LEU A 84 9.31 10.04 12.77
C LEU A 84 9.59 10.71 14.11
N THR A 85 9.44 12.02 14.19
CA THR A 85 9.43 12.77 15.44
C THR A 85 8.02 13.34 15.65
N ILE A 86 7.38 12.96 16.75
CA ILE A 86 6.03 13.38 17.12
C ILE A 86 6.13 14.31 18.33
N GLU A 87 5.60 15.52 18.17
CA GLU A 87 5.55 16.52 19.23
C GLU A 87 4.44 16.23 20.25
N ALA A 88 4.43 16.96 21.37
CA ALA A 88 3.42 16.80 22.42
C ALA A 88 1.98 17.09 21.92
N ASP A 89 1.84 18.05 21.01
CA ASP A 89 0.58 18.39 20.35
C ASP A 89 0.11 17.33 19.33
N GLY A 90 0.92 16.29 19.09
CA GLY A 90 0.63 15.23 18.14
C GLY A 90 1.04 15.53 16.69
N LYS A 91 1.60 16.72 16.42
CA LYS A 91 2.15 17.03 15.11
C LYS A 91 3.41 16.22 14.84
N VAL A 92 3.53 15.68 13.63
CA VAL A 92 4.79 15.10 13.17
C VAL A 92 5.71 16.25 12.72
N SER A 93 6.79 16.50 13.45
CA SER A 93 7.75 17.58 13.15
C SER A 93 8.93 17.11 12.30
N GLY A 94 9.21 15.81 12.30
CA GLY A 94 10.28 15.20 11.51
C GLY A 94 9.86 13.85 10.95
N CYS A 95 10.30 13.54 9.73
CA CYS A 95 10.17 12.22 9.13
C CYS A 95 11.36 12.01 8.19
N VAL A 96 12.19 11.00 8.48
CA VAL A 96 13.40 10.71 7.71
C VAL A 96 13.44 9.22 7.36
N PRO A 97 13.63 8.85 6.09
CA PRO A 97 13.93 7.47 5.74
C PRO A 97 15.33 7.09 6.22
N ILE A 98 15.40 6.13 7.13
CA ILE A 98 16.67 5.60 7.68
C ILE A 98 17.10 4.32 6.94
N GLU A 99 16.17 3.63 6.29
CA GLU A 99 16.45 2.51 5.40
C GLU A 99 15.46 2.52 4.23
N ASN A 100 15.93 2.16 3.04
CA ASN A 100 15.10 2.03 1.85
C ASN A 100 15.70 0.99 0.90
N THR A 101 15.12 -0.20 0.85
CA THR A 101 15.53 -1.28 -0.07
C THR A 101 14.72 -1.29 -1.36
N THR A 102 13.70 -0.43 -1.49
CA THR A 102 12.92 -0.27 -2.74
C THR A 102 13.73 0.34 -3.89
N GLY A 103 14.87 0.97 -3.57
CA GLY A 103 15.73 1.67 -4.53
C GLY A 103 15.18 3.01 -5.04
N SER A 104 13.96 3.40 -4.65
CA SER A 104 13.34 4.66 -5.07
C SER A 104 13.43 5.73 -4.00
N LEU A 105 14.30 6.73 -4.22
CA LEU A 105 14.42 7.90 -3.35
C LEU A 105 13.17 8.79 -3.43
N GLU A 106 12.54 8.87 -4.61
CA GLU A 106 11.34 9.67 -4.85
C GLU A 106 10.14 9.12 -4.05
N LEU A 107 9.95 7.79 -4.07
CA LEU A 107 8.94 7.13 -3.24
C LEU A 107 9.17 7.44 -1.75
N ALA A 108 10.40 7.27 -1.26
CA ALA A 108 10.72 7.52 0.14
C ALA A 108 10.49 8.97 0.55
N ARG A 109 10.86 9.92 -0.31
CA ARG A 109 10.62 11.36 -0.08
C ARG A 109 9.13 11.67 0.00
N GLU A 110 8.35 11.21 -0.98
CA GLU A 110 6.92 11.53 -1.05
C GLU A 110 6.14 10.90 0.11
N VAL A 111 6.50 9.68 0.53
CA VAL A 111 5.94 9.05 1.73
C VAL A 111 6.31 9.85 2.99
N ALA A 112 7.56 10.29 3.13
CA ALA A 112 7.97 11.10 4.28
C ALA A 112 7.25 12.46 4.31
N GLU A 113 7.10 13.12 3.17
CA GLU A 113 6.36 14.38 3.03
C GLU A 113 4.89 14.20 3.39
N LEU A 114 4.25 13.11 2.97
CA LEU A 114 2.88 12.78 3.37
C LEU A 114 2.77 12.63 4.89
N ILE A 115 3.68 11.88 5.52
CA ILE A 115 3.64 11.61 6.96
C ILE A 115 3.83 12.89 7.78
N LEU A 116 4.64 13.83 7.30
CA LEU A 116 4.80 15.16 7.93
C LEU A 116 3.48 15.96 7.98
N THR A 117 2.50 15.64 7.14
CA THR A 117 1.17 16.27 7.18
C THR A 117 0.26 15.68 8.25
N TRP A 118 0.64 14.57 8.86
CA TRP A 118 -0.22 13.86 9.80
C TRP A 118 -0.18 14.49 11.19
N THR A 119 -1.32 14.39 11.87
CA THR A 119 -1.46 14.76 13.28
C THR A 119 -2.02 13.56 14.01
N LEU A 120 -1.28 13.10 15.01
CA LEU A 120 -1.65 12.04 15.94
C LEU A 120 -2.35 12.65 17.18
N PRO A 121 -3.00 11.85 18.02
CA PRO A 121 -3.58 12.34 19.26
C PRO A 121 -2.55 13.09 20.12
N SER A 122 -2.93 14.24 20.68
CA SER A 122 -2.09 15.01 21.59
C SER A 122 -2.00 14.32 22.96
N VAL A 123 -0.86 14.45 23.62
CA VAL A 123 -0.73 14.07 25.04
C VAL A 123 -1.16 15.23 25.94
N PRO A 124 -1.83 14.98 27.09
CA PRO A 124 -2.12 16.04 28.05
C PRO A 124 -0.82 16.73 28.49
N GLU A 125 -0.79 18.06 28.45
CA GLU A 125 0.37 18.91 28.73
C GLU A 125 0.97 18.66 30.14
N ALA A 126 0.13 18.19 31.07
CA ALA A 126 0.53 17.82 32.43
C ALA A 126 1.35 16.53 32.52
N GLU A 127 1.32 15.67 31.50
CA GLU A 127 2.04 14.41 31.51
C GLU A 127 3.46 14.55 30.95
N TYR A 128 3.68 15.22 29.80
CA TYR A 128 5.03 15.35 29.23
C TYR A 128 5.16 16.58 28.30
N GLN A 129 6.07 17.51 28.61
CA GLN A 129 6.51 18.59 27.70
C GLN A 129 7.55 18.09 26.68
N SER A 130 7.29 16.99 25.99
CA SER A 130 8.35 16.34 25.21
C SER A 130 7.88 15.62 23.97
N TRP A 131 8.78 15.59 22.99
CA TRP A 131 8.67 14.85 21.74
C TRP A 131 8.98 13.37 21.95
N VAL A 132 8.61 12.56 20.96
CA VAL A 132 9.03 11.16 20.87
C VAL A 132 9.49 10.86 19.44
N THR A 133 10.50 10.02 19.32
CA THR A 133 10.93 9.47 18.04
C THR A 133 10.42 8.05 17.90
N VAL A 134 9.88 7.74 16.73
CA VAL A 134 9.35 6.41 16.41
C VAL A 134 9.90 5.91 15.10
N THR A 135 10.40 4.69 15.11
CA THR A 135 10.82 4.01 13.88
C THR A 135 9.70 3.11 13.39
N VAL A 136 9.26 3.30 12.15
CA VAL A 136 8.12 2.58 11.56
C VAL A 136 8.57 1.85 10.30
N PRO A 137 8.45 0.52 10.25
CA PRO A 137 8.73 -0.25 9.04
C PRO A 137 7.51 -0.30 8.10
N TYR A 138 7.78 -0.07 6.83
CA TYR A 138 6.85 -0.25 5.72
C TYR A 138 7.41 -1.29 4.76
N ARG A 139 6.57 -2.24 4.38
CA ARG A 139 6.88 -3.26 3.38
C ARG A 139 6.02 -3.05 2.14
N PHE A 140 6.70 -2.91 1.00
CA PHE A 140 6.14 -2.66 -0.31
C PHE A 140 6.21 -3.93 -1.15
N MET A 141 5.05 -4.46 -1.52
CA MET A 141 4.89 -5.72 -2.22
C MET A 141 4.06 -5.55 -3.49
N PRO A 142 4.17 -6.46 -4.47
CA PRO A 142 3.26 -6.47 -5.60
C PRO A 142 1.79 -6.59 -5.12
N PRO A 143 0.84 -5.96 -5.81
CA PRO A 143 -0.58 -6.14 -5.50
C PRO A 143 -0.92 -7.63 -5.63
N ARG A 144 -1.72 -8.15 -4.69
CA ARG A 144 -2.19 -9.53 -4.76
C ARG A 144 -3.06 -9.66 -6.00
N GLN A 145 -2.60 -10.38 -7.02
CA GLN A 145 -3.44 -10.67 -8.17
C GLN A 145 -4.62 -11.53 -7.71
N PRO A 146 -5.87 -11.19 -8.09
CA PRO A 146 -6.98 -12.09 -7.86
C PRO A 146 -6.72 -13.38 -8.63
N THR A 147 -6.55 -14.49 -7.93
CA THR A 147 -6.47 -15.80 -8.56
C THR A 147 -7.78 -16.03 -9.30
N VAL A 148 -7.75 -15.93 -10.63
CA VAL A 148 -8.87 -16.37 -11.46
C VAL A 148 -8.98 -17.88 -11.27
N ILE A 149 -9.94 -18.32 -10.46
CA ILE A 149 -10.29 -19.74 -10.38
C ILE A 149 -10.98 -20.05 -11.71
N GLU A 150 -10.21 -20.48 -12.70
CA GLU A 150 -10.81 -21.11 -13.89
C GLU A 150 -11.52 -22.38 -13.41
N LEU A 151 -12.84 -22.29 -13.28
CA LEU A 151 -13.68 -23.46 -13.07
C LEU A 151 -13.55 -24.30 -14.34
N SER A 152 -12.75 -25.37 -14.27
CA SER A 152 -12.66 -26.34 -15.36
C SER A 152 -14.07 -26.74 -15.78
N PRO A 153 -14.45 -26.59 -17.07
CA PRO A 153 -15.78 -26.99 -17.51
C PRO A 153 -15.94 -28.47 -17.20
N THR A 154 -16.92 -28.79 -16.37
CA THR A 154 -17.29 -30.18 -16.07
C THR A 154 -17.69 -30.83 -17.39
N THR A 155 -16.87 -31.74 -17.90
CA THR A 155 -17.17 -32.52 -19.10
C THR A 155 -18.50 -33.24 -18.86
N PRO A 156 -19.58 -32.91 -19.60
CA PRO A 156 -20.82 -33.66 -19.47
C PRO A 156 -20.54 -35.10 -19.92
N GLY A 157 -20.73 -36.04 -19.01
CA GLY A 157 -20.47 -37.45 -19.24
C GLY A 157 -21.25 -37.94 -20.46
N THR A 158 -20.51 -38.47 -21.44
CA THR A 158 -21.04 -39.25 -22.56
C THR A 158 -21.81 -40.45 -22.01
N GLY A 159 -23.13 -40.30 -21.92
CA GLY A 159 -24.04 -41.39 -21.59
C GLY A 159 -23.89 -42.53 -22.60
N LEU A 160 -23.60 -43.72 -22.08
CA LEU A 160 -23.47 -44.96 -22.81
C LEU A 160 -24.68 -45.22 -23.72
N SER A 161 -24.43 -45.26 -25.03
CA SER A 161 -25.28 -45.97 -25.99
C SER A 161 -25.05 -47.47 -25.82
N GLY A 162 -25.95 -48.14 -25.10
CA GLY A 162 -26.04 -49.59 -25.03
C GLY A 162 -27.18 -50.07 -25.92
N ALA A 163 -26.83 -50.55 -27.11
CA ALA A 163 -27.68 -51.35 -27.97
C ALA A 163 -27.99 -52.72 -27.33
N GLY A 164 -29.17 -53.28 -27.60
CA GLY A 164 -29.51 -54.63 -27.17
C GLY A 164 -30.93 -55.06 -27.55
N ASP A 165 -31.09 -55.46 -28.81
CA ASP A 165 -32.15 -56.29 -29.38
C ASP A 165 -32.48 -57.53 -28.54
N GLY A 166 -33.71 -58.03 -28.64
CA GLY A 166 -34.07 -59.38 -28.21
C GLY A 166 -35.58 -59.64 -28.19
N ASP A 167 -36.05 -60.28 -29.27
CA ASP A 167 -37.35 -60.90 -29.57
C ASP A 167 -38.22 -61.39 -28.38
#